data_AF-A6GGH2-F1
#
_entry.id   AF-A6GGH2-F1
#
_cell.length_a   1.000
_cell.length_b   1.000
_cell.length_c   1.000
_cell.angle_alpha   90.00
_cell.angle_beta   90.00
_cell.angle_gamma   90.00
#
_symmetry.space_group_name_H-M   'P 1'
#
loop_
_entity.id
_entity.type
_entity.pdbx_description
1 polymer ?
#
loop_
_entity_poly.entity_id
_entity_poly.type
_entity_poly.pdbx_seq_one_letter_code
_entity_poly.pdbx_strand_id
1 'polypeptide(L)'
;MDGPTQPPHTVELETLIERPSVRMCQWRSVVVQAWSGEPLPNDQELVREVFESIIAASPDGFHNLGLIRLAQLPGSPAADVRARSRWQMARLDPHTHASALVIDVPSPWGRSVRAFMRALMLLNKIQTPTRIYAETEPALSWIYAEGKPDAAMLAERDAFLAALHEWWV
;
A
#
# COMPACT_ATOMS: atom_id res chain seq x y z
N MET A 1 15.93 -39.37 -1.42
CA MET A 1 14.47 -39.58 -1.39
C MET A 1 13.87 -38.20 -1.57
N ASP A 2 13.60 -37.84 -2.82
CA ASP A 2 13.00 -36.55 -3.16
C ASP A 2 11.50 -36.70 -2.94
N GLY A 3 11.00 -36.05 -1.89
CA GLY A 3 9.57 -36.01 -1.61
C GLY A 3 8.82 -35.31 -2.74
N PRO A 4 7.54 -35.64 -2.96
CA PRO A 4 6.74 -34.99 -3.99
C PRO A 4 6.74 -33.48 -3.77
N THR A 5 7.26 -32.74 -4.75
CA THR A 5 7.22 -31.28 -4.78
C THR A 5 5.76 -30.87 -4.86
N GLN A 6 5.20 -30.43 -3.73
CA GLN A 6 3.86 -29.88 -3.66
C GLN A 6 3.82 -28.67 -4.63
N PRO A 7 2.82 -28.58 -5.52
CA PRO A 7 2.74 -27.45 -6.45
C PRO A 7 2.74 -26.14 -5.65
N PRO A 8 3.44 -25.10 -6.13
CA PRO A 8 3.48 -23.83 -5.41
C PRO A 8 2.06 -23.32 -5.21
N HIS A 9 1.70 -23.02 -3.96
CA HIS A 9 0.42 -22.41 -3.62
C HIS A 9 0.24 -21.14 -4.46
N THR A 10 -0.75 -21.14 -5.35
CA THR A 10 -1.10 -19.94 -6.13
C THR A 10 -1.82 -18.97 -5.21
N VAL A 11 -1.25 -17.78 -5.03
CA VAL A 11 -1.89 -16.68 -4.29
C VAL A 11 -2.79 -15.91 -5.26
N GLU A 12 -4.08 -15.82 -4.95
CA GLU A 12 -5.02 -14.97 -5.70
C GLU A 12 -5.14 -13.59 -5.05
N LEU A 13 -4.98 -12.55 -5.87
CA LEU A 13 -5.21 -11.15 -5.49
C LEU A 13 -6.64 -10.76 -5.87
N GLU A 14 -7.47 -10.44 -4.88
CA GLU A 14 -8.79 -9.89 -5.14
C GLU A 14 -8.63 -8.47 -5.70
N THR A 15 -8.99 -8.26 -6.96
CA THR A 15 -8.90 -6.93 -7.57
C THR A 15 -10.11 -6.08 -7.17
N LEU A 16 -9.85 -4.93 -6.56
CA LEU A 16 -10.86 -3.99 -6.07
C LEU A 16 -11.03 -2.78 -6.99
N ILE A 17 -9.92 -2.29 -7.57
CA ILE A 17 -9.90 -1.19 -8.54
C ILE A 17 -8.89 -1.53 -9.64
N GLU A 18 -9.29 -1.35 -10.90
CA GLU A 18 -8.41 -1.49 -12.06
C GLU A 18 -8.60 -0.26 -12.98
N ARG A 19 -7.73 0.75 -12.84
CA ARG A 19 -7.69 1.95 -13.67
C ARG A 19 -6.25 2.32 -14.08
N PRO A 20 -6.04 3.09 -15.16
CA PRO A 20 -4.69 3.46 -15.60
C PRO A 20 -3.85 4.22 -14.55
N SER A 21 -4.49 5.09 -13.77
CA SER A 21 -3.87 5.96 -12.76
C SER A 21 -3.83 5.34 -11.36
N VAL A 22 -4.74 4.40 -11.08
CA VAL A 22 -4.85 3.75 -9.77
C VAL A 22 -5.30 2.31 -9.90
N ARG A 23 -4.65 1.43 -9.17
CA ARG A 23 -5.04 0.03 -9.01
C ARG A 23 -5.09 -0.32 -7.54
N MET A 24 -5.99 -1.21 -7.16
CA MET A 24 -6.15 -1.62 -5.77
C MET A 24 -6.51 -3.09 -5.74
N CYS A 25 -5.84 -3.85 -4.89
CA CYS A 25 -6.16 -5.24 -4.64
C CYS A 25 -6.11 -5.54 -3.16
N GLN A 26 -6.73 -6.63 -2.77
CA GLN A 26 -6.70 -7.15 -1.42
C GLN A 26 -6.22 -8.60 -1.44
N TRP A 27 -5.40 -8.94 -0.46
CA TRP A 27 -5.04 -10.30 -0.16
C TRP A 27 -5.08 -10.47 1.36
N ARG A 28 -6.05 -11.26 1.83
CA ARG A 28 -6.33 -11.42 3.27
C ARG A 28 -6.54 -10.05 3.92
N SER A 29 -5.79 -9.72 4.98
CA SER A 29 -5.82 -8.42 5.67
C SER A 29 -4.93 -7.37 5.02
N VAL A 30 -4.19 -7.67 3.95
CA VAL A 30 -3.32 -6.70 3.27
C VAL A 30 -4.08 -6.06 2.13
N VAL A 31 -4.24 -4.75 2.22
CA VAL A 31 -4.77 -3.91 1.17
C VAL A 31 -3.60 -3.25 0.45
N VAL A 32 -3.52 -3.44 -0.86
CA VAL A 32 -2.51 -2.82 -1.70
C VAL A 32 -3.18 -1.76 -2.56
N GLN A 33 -2.66 -0.53 -2.51
CA GLN A 33 -3.05 0.55 -3.42
C GLN A 33 -1.85 1.01 -4.23
N ALA A 34 -2.02 1.14 -5.53
CA ALA A 34 -0.97 1.38 -6.50
C ALA A 34 -1.32 2.61 -7.33
N TRP A 35 -0.46 3.63 -7.30
CA TRP A 35 -0.66 4.90 -8.01
C TRP A 35 0.41 5.11 -9.08
N SER A 36 -0.04 5.43 -10.29
CA SER A 36 0.81 5.80 -11.42
C SER A 36 0.66 7.29 -11.70
N GLY A 37 1.65 8.08 -11.29
CA GLY A 37 1.62 9.54 -11.43
C GLY A 37 0.85 10.26 -10.31
N GLU A 38 0.28 11.42 -10.64
CA GLU A 38 -0.44 12.26 -9.66
C GLU A 38 -1.89 11.76 -9.44
N PRO A 39 -2.37 11.67 -8.18
CA PRO A 39 -3.73 11.22 -7.90
C PRO A 39 -4.82 12.14 -8.49
N LEU A 40 -5.67 11.60 -9.37
CA LEU A 40 -6.80 12.34 -9.93
C LEU A 40 -7.96 12.43 -8.92
N PRO A 41 -8.74 13.53 -8.89
CA PRO A 41 -9.83 13.69 -7.92
C PRO A 41 -10.88 12.57 -7.93
N ASN A 42 -11.26 12.08 -9.12
CA ASN A 42 -12.25 11.01 -9.26
C ASN A 42 -11.72 9.64 -8.79
N ASP A 43 -10.40 9.42 -8.90
CA ASP A 43 -9.78 8.19 -8.44
C ASP A 43 -9.62 8.19 -6.92
N GLN A 44 -9.32 9.35 -6.32
CA GLN A 44 -9.32 9.50 -4.86
C GLN A 44 -10.69 9.22 -4.25
N GLU A 45 -11.76 9.64 -4.94
CA GLU A 45 -13.13 9.38 -4.51
C GLU A 45 -13.46 7.88 -4.55
N LEU A 46 -13.11 7.20 -5.65
CA LEU A 46 -13.31 5.75 -5.75
C LEU A 46 -12.51 4.99 -4.68
N VAL A 47 -11.24 5.35 -4.48
CA VAL A 47 -10.39 4.73 -3.45
C VAL A 47 -11.00 4.92 -2.06
N ARG A 48 -11.58 6.10 -1.78
CA ARG A 48 -12.30 6.36 -0.53
C ARG A 48 -13.49 5.41 -0.34
N GLU A 49 -14.34 5.25 -1.36
CA GLU A 49 -15.51 4.36 -1.30
C GLU A 49 -15.11 2.89 -1.04
N VAL A 50 -14.04 2.44 -1.69
CA VAL A 50 -13.50 1.08 -1.49
C VAL A 50 -12.95 0.91 -0.07
N PHE A 51 -12.21 1.89 0.45
CA PHE A 51 -11.72 1.81 1.83
C PHE A 51 -12.85 1.78 2.88
N GLU A 52 -13.94 2.53 2.68
CA GLU A 52 -15.09 2.45 3.60
C GLU A 52 -15.71 1.04 3.59
N SER A 53 -15.76 0.40 2.41
CA SER A 53 -16.23 -0.99 2.28
C SER A 53 -15.29 -1.98 2.99
N ILE A 54 -13.98 -1.81 2.86
CA ILE A 54 -12.97 -2.63 3.56
C ILE A 54 -13.08 -2.46 5.08
N ILE A 55 -13.21 -1.22 5.57
CA ILE A 55 -13.37 -0.93 7.00
C ILE A 55 -14.62 -1.64 7.54
N ALA A 56 -15.72 -1.60 6.81
CA ALA A 56 -16.95 -2.28 7.21
C ALA A 56 -16.80 -3.81 7.23
N ALA A 57 -16.02 -4.38 6.30
CA ALA A 57 -15.80 -5.82 6.18
C ALA A 57 -14.69 -6.37 7.10
N SER A 58 -13.80 -5.51 7.61
CA SER A 58 -12.60 -5.88 8.38
C SER A 58 -12.64 -5.28 9.79
N PRO A 59 -13.51 -5.79 10.69
CA PRO A 59 -13.68 -5.22 12.03
C PRO A 59 -12.41 -5.28 12.88
N ASP A 60 -11.56 -6.27 12.61
CA ASP A 60 -10.28 -6.43 13.30
C ASP A 60 -9.21 -5.45 12.79
N GLY A 61 -9.44 -4.80 11.64
CA GLY A 61 -8.49 -3.91 10.98
C GLY A 61 -7.77 -4.55 9.79
N PHE A 62 -6.89 -3.79 9.16
CA PHE A 62 -6.13 -4.22 7.98
C PHE A 62 -4.71 -3.62 7.96
N HIS A 63 -3.86 -4.13 7.08
CA HIS A 63 -2.55 -3.56 6.77
C HIS A 63 -2.60 -2.87 5.41
N ASN A 64 -1.94 -1.72 5.29
CA ASN A 64 -1.96 -0.93 4.05
C ASN A 64 -0.57 -0.90 3.39
N LEU A 65 -0.49 -1.34 2.15
CA LEU A 65 0.69 -1.22 1.30
C LEU A 65 0.40 -0.25 0.15
N GLY A 66 0.92 0.97 0.26
CA GLY A 66 0.91 1.92 -0.83
C GLY A 66 2.10 1.73 -1.76
N LEU A 67 1.87 1.68 -3.07
CA LEU A 67 2.88 1.69 -4.11
C LEU A 67 2.67 2.96 -4.95
N ILE A 68 3.71 3.76 -5.11
CA ILE A 68 3.64 4.99 -5.88
C ILE A 68 4.80 5.01 -6.89
N ARG A 69 4.46 5.06 -8.17
CA ARG A 69 5.43 5.27 -9.25
C ARG A 69 5.28 6.69 -9.79
N LEU A 70 6.35 7.47 -9.70
CA LEU A 70 6.39 8.85 -10.18
C LEU A 70 7.35 8.96 -11.36
N ALA A 71 6.83 9.20 -12.56
CA ALA A 71 7.65 9.43 -13.75
C ALA A 71 8.40 10.77 -13.72
N GLN A 72 7.87 11.74 -12.98
CA GLN A 72 8.46 13.06 -12.78
C GLN A 72 8.21 13.52 -11.34
N LEU A 73 9.01 14.49 -10.87
CA LEU A 73 8.74 15.10 -9.57
C LEU A 73 7.37 15.76 -9.60
N PRO A 74 6.44 15.38 -8.70
CA PRO A 74 5.14 16.02 -8.65
C PRO A 74 5.33 17.48 -8.27
N GLY A 75 4.43 18.34 -8.78
CA GLY A 75 4.29 19.68 -8.25
C GLY A 75 3.92 19.65 -6.76
N SER A 76 3.89 20.82 -6.11
CA SER A 76 3.25 20.88 -4.80
C SER A 76 1.78 20.49 -4.96
N PRO A 77 1.27 19.46 -4.27
CA PRO A 77 -0.10 19.00 -4.47
C PRO A 77 -1.07 20.13 -4.17
N ALA A 78 -2.13 20.26 -4.97
CA ALA A 78 -3.13 21.30 -4.78
C ALA A 78 -3.78 21.23 -3.37
N ALA A 79 -4.31 22.37 -2.89
CA ALA A 79 -4.77 22.49 -1.51
C ALA A 79 -5.92 21.52 -1.17
N ASP A 80 -6.77 21.25 -2.15
CA ASP A 80 -7.86 20.28 -2.11
C ASP A 80 -7.35 18.84 -2.00
N VAL A 81 -6.33 18.46 -2.77
CA VAL A 81 -5.68 17.14 -2.68
C VAL A 81 -5.12 16.92 -1.27
N ARG A 82 -4.43 17.94 -0.71
CA ARG A 82 -3.92 17.86 0.67
C ARG A 82 -5.04 17.70 1.71
N ALA A 83 -6.18 18.37 1.52
CA ALA A 83 -7.32 18.23 2.42
C ALA A 83 -7.93 16.81 2.36
N ARG A 84 -8.09 16.26 1.14
CA ARG A 84 -8.59 14.89 0.93
C ARG A 84 -7.65 13.84 1.53
N SER A 85 -6.34 13.95 1.29
CA SER A 85 -5.37 13.01 1.88
C SER A 85 -5.37 13.05 3.41
N ARG A 86 -5.53 14.23 4.02
CA ARG A 86 -5.66 14.35 5.49
C ARG A 86 -6.92 13.70 6.01
N TRP A 87 -8.05 13.88 5.34
CA TRP A 87 -9.30 13.21 5.69
C TRP A 87 -9.13 11.69 5.62
N GLN A 88 -8.55 11.20 4.51
CA GLN A 88 -8.34 9.77 4.30
C GLN A 88 -7.43 9.21 5.39
N MET A 89 -6.30 9.86 5.68
CA MET A 89 -5.44 9.45 6.78
C MET A 89 -6.20 9.37 8.10
N ALA A 90 -6.91 10.43 8.51
CA ALA A 90 -7.65 10.45 9.78
C ALA A 90 -8.76 9.38 9.85
N ARG A 91 -9.35 9.02 8.71
CA ARG A 91 -10.41 8.01 8.64
C ARG A 91 -9.86 6.59 8.67
N LEU A 92 -8.74 6.33 8.00
CA LEU A 92 -8.13 5.00 7.91
C LEU A 92 -7.29 4.66 9.15
N ASP A 93 -6.69 5.66 9.81
CA ASP A 93 -5.76 5.49 10.94
C ASP A 93 -6.29 4.52 12.03
N PRO A 94 -7.54 4.64 12.50
CA PRO A 94 -8.05 3.78 13.58
C PRO A 94 -8.24 2.31 13.18
N HIS A 95 -8.25 2.02 11.88
CA HIS A 95 -8.51 0.70 11.31
C HIS A 95 -7.27 0.06 10.69
N THR A 96 -6.14 0.77 10.67
CA THR A 96 -4.90 0.31 10.04
C THR A 96 -3.90 -0.13 11.10
N HIS A 97 -3.46 -1.38 11.04
CA HIS A 97 -2.45 -1.90 11.98
C HIS A 97 -1.04 -1.41 11.67
N ALA A 98 -0.68 -1.42 10.39
CA ALA A 98 0.58 -0.92 9.90
C ALA A 98 0.40 -0.44 8.46
N SER A 99 1.10 0.63 8.09
CA SER A 99 1.15 1.11 6.72
C SER A 99 2.59 1.16 6.21
N ALA A 100 2.84 0.57 5.04
CA ALA A 100 4.08 0.80 4.32
C ALA A 100 3.80 1.52 2.99
N LEU A 101 4.72 2.39 2.60
CA LEU A 101 4.68 3.11 1.34
C LEU A 101 5.96 2.86 0.56
N VAL A 102 5.85 2.30 -0.63
CA VAL A 102 6.94 2.14 -1.59
C VAL A 102 6.84 3.29 -2.57
N ILE A 103 7.87 4.14 -2.61
CA ILE A 103 7.93 5.25 -3.57
C ILE A 103 9.07 4.98 -4.54
N ASP A 104 8.67 4.55 -5.73
CA ASP A 104 9.52 4.31 -6.89
C ASP A 104 9.63 5.59 -7.72
N VAL A 105 10.80 6.22 -7.64
CA VAL A 105 11.15 7.41 -8.44
C VAL A 105 12.47 7.11 -9.13
N PRO A 106 12.50 7.01 -10.47
CA PRO A 106 13.71 6.72 -11.24
C PRO A 106 14.59 7.98 -11.33
N SER A 107 15.21 8.38 -10.21
CA SER A 107 16.19 9.48 -10.16
C SER A 107 16.86 9.58 -8.78
N PRO A 108 17.99 10.32 -8.65
CA PRO A 108 18.55 10.69 -7.34
C PRO A 108 17.54 11.40 -6.41
N TRP A 109 16.46 11.97 -6.95
CA TRP A 109 15.42 12.63 -6.16
C TRP A 109 14.54 11.68 -5.35
N GLY A 110 14.54 10.37 -5.64
CA GLY A 110 13.72 9.41 -4.88
C GLY A 110 14.01 9.43 -3.38
N ARG A 111 15.27 9.67 -2.98
CA ARG A 111 15.64 9.84 -1.57
C ARG A 111 14.98 11.09 -0.96
N SER A 112 14.99 12.21 -1.68
CA SER A 112 14.39 13.48 -1.24
C SER A 112 12.87 13.38 -1.11
N VAL A 113 12.20 12.75 -2.10
CA VAL A 113 10.75 12.53 -2.05
C VAL A 113 10.37 11.66 -0.85
N ARG A 114 11.08 10.56 -0.60
CA ARG A 114 10.83 9.71 0.57
C ARG A 114 11.08 10.45 1.89
N ALA A 115 12.14 11.27 1.98
CA ALA A 115 12.41 12.07 3.17
C ALA A 115 11.31 13.13 3.40
N PHE A 116 10.85 13.79 2.35
CA PHE A 116 9.75 14.75 2.40
C PHE A 116 8.43 14.09 2.86
N MET A 117 8.09 12.93 2.29
CA MET A 117 6.89 12.19 2.68
C MET A 117 6.95 11.73 4.14
N ARG A 118 8.11 11.32 4.65
CA ARG A 118 8.29 11.01 6.08
C ARG A 118 8.03 12.24 6.95
N ALA A 119 8.53 13.41 6.55
CA ALA A 119 8.27 14.66 7.26
C ALA A 119 6.77 15.01 7.25
N LEU A 120 6.07 14.85 6.12
CA LEU A 120 4.63 15.06 6.04
C LEU A 120 3.85 14.14 6.97
N MET A 121 4.23 12.86 7.06
CA MET A 121 3.60 11.91 7.97
C MET A 121 3.73 12.34 9.43
N LEU A 122 4.91 12.81 9.84
CA LEU A 122 5.14 13.35 11.18
C LEU A 122 4.29 14.59 11.46
N LEU A 123 4.19 15.51 10.49
CA LEU A 123 3.40 16.74 10.63
C LEU A 123 1.89 16.48 10.72
N ASN A 124 1.40 15.41 10.06
CA ASN A 124 0.00 15.02 10.10
C ASN A 124 -0.39 14.20 11.35
N LYS A 125 0.54 13.92 12.26
CA LYS A 125 0.30 13.20 13.53
C LYS A 125 -0.40 11.85 13.35
N ILE A 126 -0.01 11.10 12.33
CA ILE A 126 -0.51 9.74 12.09
C ILE A 126 -0.17 8.85 13.29
N GLN A 127 -1.16 8.13 13.82
CA GLN A 127 -0.98 7.20 14.94
C GLN A 127 -0.57 5.80 14.46
N THR A 128 -1.04 5.39 13.27
CA THR A 128 -0.66 4.12 12.64
C THR A 128 0.86 4.06 12.44
N PRO A 129 1.52 2.98 12.89
CA PRO A 129 2.90 2.71 12.53
C PRO A 129 3.06 2.77 11.01
N THR A 130 3.85 3.74 10.53
CA THR A 130 4.00 3.95 9.09
C THR A 130 5.46 4.09 8.68
N ARG A 131 5.86 3.40 7.60
CA ARG A 131 7.22 3.46 7.06
C ARG A 131 7.25 3.61 5.55
N ILE A 132 8.30 4.26 5.06
CA ILE A 132 8.49 4.55 3.64
C ILE A 132 9.76 3.86 3.13
N TYR A 133 9.62 3.11 2.04
CA TYR A 133 10.62 2.24 1.43
C TYR A 133 10.90 2.60 -0.03
N ALA A 134 12.03 2.10 -0.53
CA ALA A 134 12.36 2.15 -1.95
C ALA A 134 11.87 0.91 -2.72
N GLU A 135 11.68 -0.21 -2.02
CA GLU A 135 11.41 -1.53 -2.60
C GLU A 135 10.27 -2.23 -1.85
N THR A 136 9.55 -3.10 -2.55
CA THR A 136 8.35 -3.79 -2.04
C THR A 136 8.66 -4.86 -1.00
N GLU A 137 9.68 -5.68 -1.22
CA GLU A 137 10.06 -6.76 -0.31
C GLU A 137 10.35 -6.29 1.14
N PRO A 138 11.20 -5.26 1.38
CA PRO A 138 11.44 -4.78 2.75
C PRO A 138 10.22 -4.07 3.35
N ALA A 139 9.35 -3.48 2.52
CA ALA A 139 8.11 -2.87 2.98
C ALA A 139 7.13 -3.93 3.50
N LEU A 140 6.93 -5.00 2.73
CA LEU A 140 6.07 -6.11 3.08
C LEU A 140 6.61 -6.86 4.31
N SER A 141 7.91 -7.16 4.33
CA SER A 141 8.55 -7.82 5.48
C SER A 141 8.37 -7.04 6.77
N TRP A 142 8.39 -5.71 6.71
CA TRP A 142 8.13 -4.89 7.89
C TRP A 142 6.66 -4.86 8.32
N ILE A 143 5.71 -4.79 7.38
CA ILE A 143 4.27 -4.92 7.70
C ILE A 143 4.03 -6.21 8.49
N TYR A 144 4.68 -7.30 8.09
CA TYR A 144 4.58 -8.58 8.77
C TYR A 144 5.24 -8.58 10.16
N ALA A 145 6.36 -7.89 10.33
CA ALA A 145 6.98 -7.81 11.65
C ALA A 145 6.12 -7.00 12.64
N GLU A 146 5.49 -5.92 12.17
CA GLU A 146 4.69 -5.00 12.99
C GLU A 146 3.26 -5.53 13.24
N GLY A 147 2.70 -6.18 12.22
CA GLY A 147 1.27 -6.44 12.08
C GLY A 147 0.73 -7.72 12.70
N LYS A 148 1.58 -8.54 13.34
CA LYS A 148 1.24 -9.88 13.86
C LYS A 148 0.49 -10.76 12.83
N PRO A 149 1.11 -11.06 11.67
CA PRO A 149 0.50 -11.85 10.61
C PRO A 149 0.12 -13.23 11.14
N ASP A 150 -0.98 -13.76 10.62
CA ASP A 150 -1.32 -15.15 10.85
C ASP A 150 -0.31 -16.09 10.18
N ALA A 151 -0.32 -17.37 10.58
CA ALA A 151 0.62 -18.36 10.07
C ALA A 151 0.47 -18.59 8.55
N ALA A 152 -0.72 -18.40 7.99
CA ALA A 152 -0.98 -18.60 6.57
C ALA A 152 -0.37 -17.45 5.74
N MET A 153 -0.47 -16.21 6.21
CA MET A 153 0.18 -15.06 5.59
C MET A 153 1.69 -15.25 5.50
N LEU A 154 2.32 -15.76 6.56
CA LEU A 154 3.76 -16.05 6.58
C LEU A 154 4.14 -17.16 5.59
N ALA A 155 3.32 -18.22 5.50
CA ALA A 155 3.56 -19.33 4.56
C ALA A 155 3.41 -18.91 3.09
N GLU A 156 2.52 -17.96 2.80
CA GLU A 156 2.21 -17.48 1.45
C GLU A 156 3.02 -16.25 1.03
N ARG A 157 3.85 -15.67 1.92
CA ARG A 157 4.54 -14.40 1.73
C ARG A 157 5.28 -14.30 0.39
N ASP A 158 6.10 -15.30 0.06
CA ASP A 158 6.94 -15.26 -1.13
C ASP A 158 6.10 -15.38 -2.42
N ALA A 159 5.04 -16.18 -2.38
CA ALA A 159 4.09 -16.31 -3.49
C ALA A 159 3.28 -15.02 -3.68
N PHE A 160 2.87 -14.37 -2.58
CA PHE A 160 2.21 -13.06 -2.62
C PHE A 160 3.14 -11.98 -3.18
N LEU A 161 4.42 -11.95 -2.77
CA LEU A 161 5.39 -10.99 -3.30
C LEU A 161 5.62 -11.16 -4.81
N ALA A 162 5.70 -12.42 -5.28
CA ALA A 162 5.82 -12.72 -6.71
C ALA A 162 4.57 -12.26 -7.49
N ALA A 163 3.37 -12.61 -7.01
CA ALA A 163 2.11 -12.17 -7.60
C ALA A 163 1.97 -10.65 -7.61
N LEU A 164 2.40 -9.99 -6.52
CA LEU A 164 2.37 -8.54 -6.41
C LEU A 164 3.35 -7.86 -7.38
N HIS A 165 4.53 -8.43 -7.60
CA HIS A 165 5.46 -7.92 -8.61
C HIS A 165 4.88 -8.03 -10.02
N GLU A 166 4.32 -9.19 -10.39
CA GLU A 166 3.66 -9.34 -11.70
C GLU A 166 2.47 -8.40 -11.86
N TRP A 167 1.70 -8.20 -10.78
CA TRP A 167 0.57 -7.28 -10.77
C TRP A 167 1.03 -5.83 -10.89
N TRP A 168 2.11 -5.41 -10.24
CA TRP A 168 2.56 -4.00 -10.15
C TRP A 168 3.42 -3.51 -11.32
N VAL A 169 4.11 -4.41 -12.03
CA VAL A 169 4.97 -4.05 -13.18
C VAL A 169 4.14 -3.40 -14.28
#